data_AF-K1R9U9-F1
#
_entry.id   AF-K1R9U9-F1
#
_cell.length_a   1.000
_cell.length_b   1.000
_cell.length_c   1.000
_cell.angle_alpha   90.00
_cell.angle_beta   90.00
_cell.angle_gamma   90.00
#
_symmetry.space_group_name_H-M   'P 1'
#
loop_
_entity.id
_entity.type
_entity.pdbx_description
1 polymer ?
#
loop_
_entity_poly.entity_id
_entity_poly.type
_entity_poly.pdbx_seq_one_letter_code
_entity_poly.pdbx_strand_id
1 'polypeptide(L)'
;MKPRAEDILLIDDDEKQKTESLEVVSSDPVTEAGNKFTATAAAVNTYANIRAFYKKVVSVPDCARADHNILVYRFRDKSGLIHEDYQDDGEYGAGRKILGALRDNNIENAAVVVTRLFAKHVGLRCFSIMENVAIDALRKLSGGPAGKPLTPLAEAV
;
A
#
# COMPACT_ATOMS: atom_id res chain seq x y z
N MET A 1 -0.47 2.61 -14.54
CA MET A 1 0.60 2.92 -15.51
C MET A 1 1.91 2.87 -14.75
N LYS A 2 2.84 2.00 -15.14
CA LYS A 2 4.15 1.93 -14.48
C LYS A 2 4.89 3.26 -14.72
N PRO A 3 5.55 3.83 -13.70
CA PRO A 3 6.27 5.10 -13.87
C PRO A 3 7.34 4.93 -14.95
N ARG A 4 7.33 5.83 -15.93
CA ARG A 4 8.37 5.90 -16.96
C ARG A 4 9.60 6.58 -16.36
N ALA A 5 10.77 6.36 -16.96
CA ALA A 5 12.00 7.02 -16.52
C ALA A 5 11.85 8.55 -16.49
N GLU A 6 11.11 9.12 -17.45
CA GLU A 6 10.81 10.56 -17.49
C GLU A 6 9.98 11.03 -16.28
N ASP A 7 9.05 10.20 -15.79
CA ASP A 7 8.20 10.54 -14.64
C ASP A 7 9.01 10.61 -13.34
N ILE A 8 10.17 9.94 -13.28
CA ILE A 8 11.10 9.99 -12.13
C ILE A 8 12.10 11.13 -12.29
N LEU A 9 12.65 11.31 -13.48
CA LEU A 9 13.67 12.33 -13.76
C LEU A 9 13.12 13.77 -13.76
N LEU A 10 11.81 13.93 -13.99
CA LEU A 10 11.13 15.23 -14.07
C LEU A 10 10.25 15.53 -12.85
N ILE A 11 10.37 14.75 -11.78
CA ILE A 11 9.74 15.10 -10.50
C ILE A 11 10.30 16.45 -10.04
N ASP A 12 9.42 17.41 -9.78
CA ASP A 12 9.82 18.69 -9.20
C ASP A 12 10.22 18.53 -7.72
N ASP A 13 11.00 19.49 -7.21
CA ASP A 13 11.56 19.43 -5.86
C ASP A 13 10.47 19.37 -4.77
N ASP A 14 9.31 20.00 -5.00
CA ASP A 14 8.17 19.99 -4.07
C ASP A 14 7.51 18.60 -3.99
N GLU A 15 7.31 17.94 -5.13
CA GLU A 15 6.82 16.57 -5.21
C GLU A 15 7.83 15.59 -4.62
N LYS A 16 9.12 15.78 -4.91
CA LYS A 16 10.21 14.98 -4.34
C LYS A 16 10.17 15.05 -2.82
N GLN A 17 10.11 16.26 -2.26
CA GLN A 17 10.10 16.45 -0.82
C GLN A 17 8.87 15.80 -0.15
N LYS A 18 7.68 15.88 -0.78
CA LYS A 18 6.47 15.19 -0.30
C LYS A 18 6.60 13.67 -0.30
N THR A 19 7.22 13.09 -1.34
CA THR A 19 7.46 11.65 -1.38
C THR A 19 8.51 11.21 -0.36
N GLU A 20 9.57 11.99 -0.16
CA GLU A 20 10.64 11.66 0.80
C GLU A 20 10.15 11.73 2.24
N SER A 21 9.31 12.72 2.58
CA SER A 21 8.78 12.91 3.94
C SER A 21 7.77 11.84 4.39
N LEU A 22 7.24 11.03 3.47
CA LEU A 22 6.32 9.95 3.82
C LEU A 22 7.08 8.77 4.44
N GLU A 23 6.86 8.52 5.73
CA GLU A 23 7.34 7.29 6.36
C GLU A 23 6.58 6.08 5.81
N VAL A 24 7.34 5.04 5.45
CA VAL A 24 6.80 3.79 4.91
C VAL A 24 7.35 2.61 5.70
N VAL A 25 6.53 1.59 5.87
CA VAL A 25 6.89 0.34 6.54
C VAL A 25 6.61 -0.82 5.62
N SER A 26 7.54 -1.78 5.53
CA SER A 26 7.38 -2.95 4.67
C SER A 26 7.10 -4.22 5.46
N SER A 27 6.34 -5.14 4.85
CA SER A 27 6.13 -6.49 5.36
C SER A 27 7.41 -7.32 5.25
N ASP A 28 7.41 -8.48 5.89
CA ASP A 28 8.38 -9.51 5.52
C ASP A 28 8.01 -10.07 4.13
N PRO A 29 9.01 -10.40 3.28
CA PRO A 29 8.74 -10.99 1.98
C PRO A 29 8.25 -12.43 2.13
N VAL A 30 7.21 -12.79 1.37
CA VAL A 30 6.74 -14.19 1.23
C VAL A 30 7.09 -14.67 -0.16
N THR A 31 7.69 -15.86 -0.25
CA THR A 31 8.00 -16.50 -1.53
C THR A 31 7.17 -17.77 -1.68
N GLU A 32 6.47 -17.92 -2.80
CA GLU A 32 5.68 -19.11 -3.12
C GLU A 32 5.85 -19.47 -4.59
N ALA A 33 6.33 -20.68 -4.84
CA ALA A 33 6.48 -21.24 -6.18
C ALA A 33 7.31 -20.33 -7.12
N GLY A 34 8.32 -19.64 -6.60
CA GLY A 34 9.19 -18.71 -7.32
C GLY A 34 8.67 -17.26 -7.40
N ASN A 35 7.42 -17.00 -7.02
CA ASN A 35 6.89 -15.65 -6.90
C ASN A 35 7.33 -15.04 -5.57
N LYS A 36 7.60 -13.73 -5.56
CA LYS A 36 7.88 -12.98 -4.33
C LYS A 36 6.79 -11.93 -4.12
N PHE A 37 6.23 -11.90 -2.92
CA PHE A 37 5.20 -10.97 -2.47
C PHE A 37 5.75 -10.13 -1.33
N THR A 38 5.63 -8.81 -1.45
CA THR A 38 5.98 -7.84 -0.40
C THR A 38 4.90 -6.79 -0.34
N ALA A 39 4.62 -6.25 0.85
CA ALA A 39 3.78 -5.08 0.98
C ALA A 39 4.56 -3.92 1.56
N THR A 40 4.26 -2.71 1.11
CA THR A 40 4.70 -1.47 1.74
C THR A 40 3.45 -0.71 2.16
N ALA A 41 3.44 -0.14 3.35
CA ALA A 41 2.31 0.60 3.92
C ALA A 41 2.74 1.97 4.43
N ALA A 42 1.80 2.92 4.47
CA ALA A 42 2.01 4.25 4.99
C ALA A 42 0.73 4.81 5.63
N ALA A 43 0.89 5.72 6.58
CA ALA A 43 -0.22 6.51 7.09
C ALA A 43 -0.63 7.57 6.06
N VAL A 44 -1.92 7.66 5.75
CA VAL A 44 -2.46 8.59 4.75
C VAL A 44 -3.79 9.17 5.22
N ASN A 45 -4.05 10.45 4.92
CA ASN A 45 -5.32 11.09 5.26
C ASN A 45 -5.87 11.97 4.11
N THR A 46 -5.22 11.92 2.94
CA THR A 46 -5.66 12.63 1.75
C THR A 46 -5.29 11.86 0.48
N TYR A 47 -5.98 12.16 -0.62
CA TYR A 47 -5.57 11.72 -1.96
C TYR A 47 -4.16 12.17 -2.36
N ALA A 48 -3.69 13.31 -1.85
CA ALA A 48 -2.33 13.77 -2.08
C ALA A 48 -1.31 12.83 -1.44
N ASN A 49 -1.54 12.36 -0.20
CA ASN A 49 -0.70 11.35 0.43
C ASN A 49 -0.74 10.03 -0.34
N ILE A 50 -1.91 9.59 -0.81
CA ILE A 50 -2.03 8.34 -1.59
C ILE A 50 -1.19 8.41 -2.87
N ARG A 51 -1.27 9.52 -3.62
CA ARG A 51 -0.47 9.71 -4.85
C ARG A 51 1.02 9.73 -4.54
N ALA A 52 1.45 10.47 -3.52
CA ALA A 52 2.85 10.55 -3.14
C ALA A 52 3.38 9.19 -2.62
N PHE A 53 2.56 8.48 -1.84
CA PHE A 53 2.87 7.13 -1.36
C PHE A 53 3.05 6.15 -2.53
N TYR A 54 2.08 6.09 -3.45
CA TYR A 54 2.17 5.21 -4.61
C TYR A 54 3.43 5.52 -5.43
N LYS A 55 3.66 6.79 -5.78
CA LYS A 55 4.88 7.26 -6.48
C LYS A 55 6.14 6.80 -5.76
N LYS A 56 6.23 6.99 -4.44
CA LYS A 56 7.39 6.56 -3.63
C LYS A 56 7.65 5.06 -3.78
N VAL A 57 6.60 4.22 -3.64
CA VAL A 57 6.74 2.77 -3.74
C VAL A 57 7.17 2.35 -5.14
N VAL A 58 6.50 2.82 -6.19
CA VAL A 58 6.81 2.39 -7.57
C VAL A 58 8.13 2.93 -8.11
N SER A 59 8.75 3.92 -7.44
CA SER A 59 10.10 4.39 -7.74
C SER A 59 11.21 3.51 -7.13
N VAL A 60 10.88 2.60 -6.20
CA VAL A 60 11.84 1.63 -5.68
C VAL A 60 12.18 0.62 -6.78
N PRO A 61 13.47 0.32 -7.05
CA PRO A 61 13.87 -0.53 -8.19
C PRO A 61 13.15 -1.88 -8.28
N ASP A 62 12.94 -2.54 -7.14
CA ASP A 62 12.23 -3.82 -7.07
C ASP A 62 10.74 -3.71 -7.41
N CYS A 63 10.10 -2.60 -7.05
CA CYS A 63 8.69 -2.34 -7.33
C CYS A 63 8.49 -1.82 -8.76
N ALA A 64 9.41 -0.99 -9.25
CA ALA A 64 9.40 -0.48 -10.62
C ALA A 64 9.44 -1.60 -11.67
N ARG A 65 10.24 -2.65 -11.41
CA ARG A 65 10.36 -3.83 -12.28
C ARG A 65 9.35 -4.94 -11.97
N ALA A 66 8.54 -4.79 -10.93
CA ALA A 66 7.57 -5.80 -10.55
C ALA A 66 6.47 -5.94 -11.60
N ASP A 67 5.89 -7.13 -11.69
CA ASP A 67 4.81 -7.42 -12.61
C ASP A 67 3.54 -6.69 -12.19
N HIS A 68 3.26 -6.65 -10.88
CA HIS A 68 2.06 -6.07 -10.29
C HIS A 68 2.38 -5.25 -9.03
N ASN A 69 1.82 -4.04 -8.96
CA ASN A 69 1.82 -3.16 -7.80
C ASN A 69 0.37 -2.81 -7.42
N ILE A 70 -0.25 -3.64 -6.60
CA ILE A 70 -1.64 -3.53 -6.18
C ILE A 70 -1.77 -2.45 -5.12
N LEU A 71 -2.39 -1.31 -5.43
CA LEU A 71 -2.66 -0.24 -4.46
C LEU A 71 -4.01 -0.46 -3.78
N VAL A 72 -4.06 -0.32 -2.46
CA VAL A 72 -5.29 -0.31 -1.68
C VAL A 72 -5.20 0.77 -0.61
N TYR A 73 -6.25 1.54 -0.41
CA TYR A 73 -6.28 2.55 0.65
C TYR A 73 -7.65 2.69 1.28
N ARG A 74 -7.66 3.19 2.52
CA ARG A 74 -8.86 3.57 3.27
C ARG A 74 -8.48 4.69 4.24
N PHE A 75 -9.07 5.86 4.09
CA PHE A 75 -8.83 7.00 4.98
C PHE A 75 -10.10 7.78 5.26
N ARG A 76 -10.13 8.50 6.38
CA ARG A 76 -11.22 9.38 6.76
C ARG A 76 -10.79 10.82 6.56
N ASP A 77 -11.60 11.59 5.85
CA ASP A 77 -11.34 13.01 5.67
C ASP A 77 -11.79 13.83 6.89
N LYS A 78 -11.55 15.15 6.85
CA LYS A 78 -11.93 16.07 7.92
C LYS A 78 -13.45 16.20 8.11
N SER A 79 -14.25 15.83 7.12
CA SER A 79 -15.72 15.82 7.22
C SER A 79 -16.25 14.54 7.87
N GLY A 80 -15.36 13.58 8.14
CA GLY A 80 -15.72 12.27 8.66
C GLY A 80 -16.10 11.26 7.58
N LEU A 81 -16.02 11.61 6.30
CA LEU A 81 -16.31 10.72 5.18
C LEU A 81 -15.15 9.73 4.97
N ILE A 82 -15.48 8.45 4.76
CA ILE A 82 -14.50 7.41 4.43
C ILE A 82 -14.30 7.40 2.92
N HIS A 83 -13.03 7.55 2.51
CA HIS A 83 -12.56 7.37 1.14
C HIS A 83 -11.75 6.08 1.07
N GLU A 84 -12.17 5.16 0.21
CA GLU A 84 -11.54 3.86 0.08
C GLU A 84 -11.66 3.37 -1.37
N ASP A 85 -10.59 2.78 -1.89
CA ASP A 85 -10.54 2.24 -3.26
C ASP A 85 -9.32 1.33 -3.43
N TYR A 86 -9.21 0.71 -4.61
CA TYR A 86 -8.06 -0.11 -4.99
C TYR A 86 -7.75 -0.06 -6.49
N GLN A 87 -6.52 -0.44 -6.84
CA GLN A 87 -6.06 -0.68 -8.21
C GLN A 87 -5.31 -2.00 -8.26
N ASP A 88 -5.84 -2.95 -9.03
CA ASP A 88 -5.34 -4.33 -9.12
C ASP A 88 -4.06 -4.48 -9.95
N ASP A 89 -3.75 -3.53 -10.84
CA ASP A 89 -2.57 -3.59 -11.72
C ASP A 89 -2.42 -4.93 -12.47
N GLY A 90 -3.54 -5.50 -12.93
CA GLY A 90 -3.59 -6.78 -13.65
C GLY A 90 -3.77 -8.03 -12.77
N GLU A 91 -3.71 -7.91 -11.44
CA GLU A 91 -4.04 -8.98 -10.48
C GLU A 91 -5.51 -8.89 -10.04
N TYR A 92 -6.40 -9.10 -11.00
CA TYR A 92 -7.84 -8.89 -10.81
C TYR A 92 -8.40 -9.63 -9.58
N GLY A 93 -9.01 -8.88 -8.67
CA GLY A 93 -9.61 -9.37 -7.44
C GLY A 93 -8.73 -9.28 -6.20
N ALA A 94 -7.41 -9.03 -6.34
CA ALA A 94 -6.50 -8.89 -5.21
C ALA A 94 -6.85 -7.67 -4.34
N GLY A 95 -7.03 -6.50 -4.95
CA GLY A 95 -7.34 -5.25 -4.28
C GLY A 95 -8.69 -5.31 -3.56
N ARG A 96 -9.72 -5.90 -4.18
CA ARG A 96 -11.02 -6.14 -3.53
C ARG A 96 -10.87 -6.97 -2.24
N LYS A 97 -10.08 -8.05 -2.29
CA LYS A 97 -9.86 -8.93 -1.12
C LYS A 97 -9.13 -8.19 0.00
N ILE A 98 -8.05 -7.49 -0.35
CA ILE A 98 -7.26 -6.71 0.62
C ILE A 98 -8.11 -5.59 1.23
N LEU A 99 -8.90 -4.85 0.44
CA LEU A 99 -9.80 -3.82 0.95
C LEU A 99 -10.86 -4.39 1.90
N GLY A 100 -11.40 -5.57 1.59
CA GLY A 100 -12.24 -6.34 2.50
C GLY A 100 -11.56 -6.58 3.84
N ALA A 101 -10.31 -7.05 3.82
CA ALA A 101 -9.53 -7.26 5.05
C ALA A 101 -9.28 -5.95 5.83
N LEU A 102 -9.03 -4.82 5.17
CA LEU A 102 -8.92 -3.52 5.85
C LEU A 102 -10.23 -3.15 6.57
N ARG A 103 -11.39 -3.37 5.95
CA ARG A 103 -12.70 -3.14 6.57
C ARG A 103 -12.93 -4.08 7.75
N ASP A 104 -12.68 -5.37 7.57
CA ASP A 104 -12.89 -6.40 8.60
C ASP A 104 -11.99 -6.18 9.83
N ASN A 105 -10.80 -5.62 9.63
CA ASN A 105 -9.87 -5.27 10.72
C ASN A 105 -10.00 -3.81 11.20
N ASN A 106 -11.00 -3.06 10.71
CA ASN A 106 -11.22 -1.65 11.01
C ASN A 106 -9.97 -0.76 10.84
N ILE A 107 -9.19 -1.02 9.79
CA ILE A 107 -8.00 -0.24 9.44
C ILE A 107 -8.44 0.98 8.64
N GLU A 108 -8.14 2.18 9.15
CA GLU A 108 -8.37 3.47 8.50
C GLU A 108 -7.07 4.28 8.48
N ASN A 109 -7.08 5.38 7.73
CA ASN A 109 -5.96 6.31 7.53
C ASN A 109 -4.66 5.63 7.09
N ALA A 110 -4.80 4.62 6.24
CA ALA A 110 -3.68 3.84 5.77
C ALA A 110 -3.82 3.49 4.29
N ALA A 111 -2.67 3.41 3.63
CA ALA A 111 -2.55 2.85 2.30
C ALA A 111 -1.51 1.74 2.32
N VAL A 112 -1.68 0.78 1.42
CA VAL A 112 -0.76 -0.33 1.21
C VAL A 112 -0.59 -0.58 -0.28
N VAL A 113 0.63 -0.84 -0.71
CA VAL A 113 0.94 -1.37 -2.04
C VAL A 113 1.48 -2.77 -1.86
N VAL A 114 0.79 -3.77 -2.39
CA VAL A 114 1.31 -5.13 -2.49
C VAL A 114 2.03 -5.28 -3.82
N THR A 115 3.32 -5.56 -3.77
CA THR A 115 4.19 -5.80 -4.92
C THR A 115 4.35 -7.30 -5.13
N ARG A 116 4.11 -7.77 -6.35
CA ARG A 116 4.39 -9.14 -6.78
C ARG A 116 5.44 -9.16 -7.89
N LEU A 117 6.54 -9.87 -7.64
CA LEU A 117 7.44 -10.35 -8.69
C LEU A 117 6.92 -11.72 -9.13
N PHE A 118 6.38 -11.79 -10.34
CA PHE A 118 5.76 -12.97 -10.91
C PHE A 118 6.83 -13.96 -11.40
N ALA A 119 6.54 -15.25 -11.20
CA ALA A 119 7.28 -16.33 -11.85
C ALA A 119 6.35 -17.30 -12.56
N LYS A 120 5.33 -17.80 -11.85
CA LYS A 120 4.30 -18.68 -12.41
C LYS A 120 2.97 -18.53 -11.67
N HIS A 121 1.92 -19.04 -12.29
CA HIS A 121 0.58 -19.04 -11.69
C HIS A 121 0.53 -19.90 -10.41
N VAL A 122 0.02 -19.32 -9.31
CA VAL A 122 -0.10 -19.95 -7.98
C VAL A 122 -1.55 -20.40 -7.70
N GLY A 123 -2.52 -19.97 -8.52
CA GLY A 123 -3.95 -20.15 -8.23
C GLY A 123 -4.42 -19.25 -7.08
N LEU A 124 -5.62 -19.53 -6.56
CA LEU A 124 -6.33 -18.69 -5.57
C LEU A 124 -5.53 -18.39 -4.30
N ARG A 125 -4.54 -19.21 -3.97
CA ARG A 125 -3.68 -19.04 -2.79
C ARG A 125 -2.88 -17.74 -2.84
N CYS A 126 -2.58 -17.19 -4.03
CA CYS A 126 -1.87 -15.92 -4.14
C CYS A 126 -2.62 -14.79 -3.41
N PHE A 127 -3.95 -14.77 -3.49
CA PHE A 127 -4.76 -13.72 -2.88
C PHE A 127 -4.69 -13.75 -1.36
N SER A 128 -4.65 -14.94 -0.75
CA SER A 128 -4.43 -15.07 0.70
C SER A 128 -3.03 -14.64 1.12
N ILE A 129 -2.00 -14.91 0.30
CA ILE A 129 -0.64 -14.43 0.56
C ILE A 129 -0.60 -12.90 0.51
N MET A 130 -1.18 -12.31 -0.54
CA MET A 130 -1.25 -10.85 -0.71
C MET A 130 -1.98 -10.16 0.45
N GLU A 131 -3.12 -10.71 0.88
CA GLU A 131 -3.85 -10.23 2.06
C GLU A 131 -2.96 -10.27 3.31
N ASN A 132 -2.28 -11.40 3.56
CA ASN A 132 -1.44 -11.56 4.74
C ASN A 132 -0.25 -10.59 4.76
N VAL A 133 0.46 -10.41 3.64
CA VAL A 133 1.58 -9.45 3.59
C VAL A 133 1.09 -8.01 3.75
N ALA A 134 -0.08 -7.67 3.21
CA ALA A 134 -0.67 -6.35 3.40
C ALA A 134 -0.98 -6.07 4.88
N ILE A 135 -1.63 -7.02 5.56
CA ILE A 135 -1.96 -6.90 6.99
C ILE A 135 -0.69 -6.87 7.85
N ASP A 136 0.36 -7.63 7.50
CA ASP A 136 1.65 -7.56 8.18
C ASP A 136 2.27 -6.16 8.12
N ALA A 137 2.37 -5.55 6.93
CA ALA A 137 2.89 -4.19 6.77
C ALA A 137 2.06 -3.17 7.56
N LEU A 138 0.72 -3.28 7.53
CA LEU A 138 -0.19 -2.37 8.23
C LEU A 138 -0.08 -2.51 9.76
N ARG A 139 0.10 -3.73 10.27
CA ARG A 139 0.34 -3.95 11.71
C ARG A 139 1.69 -3.40 12.15
N LYS A 140 2.73 -3.57 11.34
CA LYS A 140 4.05 -2.98 11.60
C LYS A 140 3.98 -1.46 11.60
N LEU A 141 3.23 -0.86 10.68
CA LEU A 141 2.98 0.59 10.62
C LEU A 141 2.32 1.11 11.91
N SER A 142 1.35 0.38 12.48
CA SER A 142 0.73 0.79 13.76
C SER A 142 1.66 0.66 14.97
N GLY A 143 2.78 -0.07 14.88
CA GLY A 143 3.69 -0.35 16.00
C GLY A 143 3.60 -1.78 16.57
N GLY A 144 3.12 -2.76 15.78
CA GLY A 144 3.02 -4.17 16.16
C GLY A 144 1.66 -4.56 16.78
N PRO A 145 1.51 -5.75 17.38
CA PRO A 145 0.24 -6.23 17.96
C PRO A 145 -0.27 -5.40 19.16
N ALA A 146 0.47 -4.36 19.57
CA ALA A 146 0.08 -3.34 20.55
C ALA A 146 0.24 -1.92 19.99
N GLY A 147 0.17 -1.77 18.66
CA GLY A 147 0.36 -0.52 17.96
C GLY A 147 -0.71 0.53 18.25
N LYS A 148 -0.33 1.81 18.25
CA LYS A 148 -1.28 2.93 18.34
C LYS A 148 -2.33 2.76 17.24
N PRO A 149 -3.62 2.92 17.56
CA PRO A 149 -4.65 2.74 16.56
C PRO A 149 -4.42 3.78 15.46
N LEU A 150 -4.47 3.34 14.19
CA LEU A 150 -4.46 4.22 13.02
C LEU A 150 -5.78 5.03 12.89
N THR A 151 -6.61 4.99 13.93
CA THR A 151 -7.79 5.84 14.09
C THR A 151 -7.38 7.29 14.34
N PRO A 152 -8.25 8.26 14.05
CA PRO A 152 -7.95 9.66 14.32
C PRO A 152 -7.60 9.84 15.79
N LEU A 153 -6.61 10.71 16.08
CA LEU A 153 -6.55 11.39 17.37
C LEU A 153 -7.94 11.99 17.60
N ALA A 154 -8.61 11.61 18.68
CA ALA A 154 -9.79 12.32 19.14
C ALA A 154 -9.47 13.81 19.12
N GLU A 155 -10.35 14.59 18.51
CA GLU A 155 -10.24 16.04 18.44
C GLU A 155 -9.99 16.57 19.85
N ALA A 156 -8.82 17.17 20.06
CA ALA A 156 -8.60 18.00 21.22
C ALA A 156 -9.49 19.24 21.04
N VAL A 157 -10.64 19.22 21.70
CA VAL A 157 -11.44 20.39 22.05
C VAL A 157 -11.66 20.37 23.55
#